data_AF-A0A383EKA2-F1
#
_entry.id   AF-A0A383EKA2-F1
#
_cell.length_a   1.000
_cell.length_b   1.000
_cell.length_c   1.000
_cell.angle_alpha   90.00
_cell.angle_beta   90.00
_cell.angle_gamma   90.00
#
_symmetry.space_group_name_H-M   'P 1'
#
loop_
_entity.id
_entity.type
_entity.pdbx_description
1 polymer ?
#
loop_
_entity_poly.entity_id
_entity_poly.type
_entity_poly.pdbx_seq_one_letter_code
_entity_poly.pdbx_strand_id
1 'polypeptide(L)' 'SNPDYGDPYLPLNPDDVPVFWACGVTPQAVALNSKPNIMYTHDPGHMFVTDIQDEDMAAF' A
#
# COMPACT_ATOMS: atom_id res chain seq x y z
N SER A 1 3.71 -12.56 -11.33
CA SER A 1 3.63 -11.30 -12.10
C SER A 1 2.23 -10.68 -12.10
N ASN A 2 1.28 -11.11 -11.25
CA ASN A 2 -0.05 -10.52 -11.16
C ASN A 2 -0.32 -10.11 -9.71
N PRO A 3 0.09 -8.91 -9.27
CA PRO A 3 -0.18 -8.45 -7.92
C PRO A 3 -1.66 -8.05 -7.76
N ASP A 4 -2.20 -8.17 -6.55
CA ASP A 4 -3.56 -7.71 -6.24
C ASP A 4 -3.69 -6.18 -6.33
N TYR A 5 -2.58 -5.47 -6.09
CA TYR A 5 -2.48 -4.01 -6.14
C TYR A 5 -1.16 -3.57 -6.79
N GLY A 6 -1.21 -2.50 -7.58
CA GLY A 6 -0.04 -1.86 -8.18
C GLY A 6 0.62 -2.66 -9.30
N ASP A 7 1.87 -2.30 -9.60
CA ASP A 7 2.64 -2.90 -10.68
C ASP A 7 3.37 -4.17 -10.23
N PRO A 8 3.56 -5.16 -11.12
CA PRO A 8 4.33 -6.35 -10.79
C PRO A 8 5.79 -5.99 -10.48
N TYR A 9 6.34 -6.63 -9.46
CA TYR A 9 7.77 -6.57 -9.21
C TYR A 9 8.56 -7.15 -10.38
N LEU A 10 9.50 -6.36 -10.92
CA LEU A 10 10.45 -6.74 -11.96
C LEU A 10 11.86 -6.67 -11.34
N PRO A 11 12.54 -7.80 -11.09
CA PRO A 11 13.89 -7.79 -10.55
C PRO A 11 14.86 -7.13 -11.55
N LEU A 12 15.76 -6.30 -11.03
CA LEU A 12 16.80 -5.64 -11.84
C LEU A 12 18.03 -6.54 -11.97
N ASN A 13 18.34 -7.31 -10.93
CA ASN A 13 19.38 -8.33 -10.94
C ASN A 13 18.81 -9.72 -10.64
N PRO A 14 19.44 -10.80 -11.16
CA PRO A 14 19.03 -12.18 -10.87
C PRO A 14 19.08 -12.55 -9.37
N ASP A 15 19.95 -11.88 -8.62
CA ASP A 15 20.18 -12.13 -7.19
C ASP A 15 19.30 -11.26 -6.27
N ASP A 16 18.43 -10.42 -6.83
CA ASP A 16 17.54 -9.58 -6.02
C ASP A 16 16.53 -10.46 -5.25
N VAL A 17 16.45 -10.24 -3.94
CA VAL A 17 15.51 -10.96 -3.06
C VAL A 17 14.26 -10.11 -2.83
N PRO A 18 13.04 -10.63 -3.07
CA PRO A 18 11.82 -9.87 -2.83
C PRO A 18 11.62 -9.65 -1.32
N VAL A 19 11.31 -8.41 -0.94
CA VAL A 19 11.01 -8.02 0.44
C VAL A 19 9.60 -7.43 0.50
N PHE A 20 8.91 -7.67 1.62
CA PHE A 20 7.51 -7.36 1.81
C PHE A 20 7.33 -6.46 3.03
N TRP A 21 6.47 -5.44 2.92
CA TRP A 21 6.10 -4.55 4.01
C TRP A 21 4.58 -4.46 4.13
N ALA A 22 4.11 -4.26 5.37
CA ALA A 22 2.73 -3.89 5.59
C ALA A 22 2.45 -2.55 4.89
N CYS A 23 1.29 -2.45 4.23
CA CYS A 23 0.89 -1.28 3.47
C CYS A 23 -0.49 -0.78 3.93
N GLY A 24 -0.72 0.51 3.75
CA GLY A 24 -1.98 1.19 4.04
C GLY A 24 -3.19 0.73 3.21
N VAL A 25 -3.03 -0.23 2.29
CA VAL A 25 -4.12 -0.89 1.55
C VAL A 25 -4.84 -1.98 2.36
N THR A 26 -4.28 -2.40 3.51
CA THR A 26 -4.90 -3.42 4.37
C THR A 26 -6.36 -3.11 4.75
N PRO A 27 -6.73 -1.86 5.11
CA PRO A 27 -8.13 -1.49 5.36
C PRO A 27 -9.04 -1.64 4.13
N GLN A 28 -8.51 -1.43 2.91
CA GLN A 28 -9.28 -1.62 1.67
C GLN A 28 -9.61 -3.11 1.47
N ALA A 29 -8.62 -3.98 1.67
CA ALA A 29 -8.82 -5.43 1.62
C ALA A 29 -9.86 -5.91 2.65
N VAL A 30 -9.80 -5.39 3.89
CA VAL A 30 -10.78 -5.71 4.95
C VAL A 30 -12.18 -5.24 4.58
N ALA A 31 -12.31 -4.04 3.98
CA ALA A 31 -13.62 -3.53 3.59
C ALA A 31 -14.23 -4.33 2.44
N LEU A 32 -13.43 -4.76 1.45
CA LEU A 32 -13.92 -5.64 0.38
C LEU A 32 -14.44 -6.98 0.94
N ASN A 33 -13.81 -7.50 1.99
CA ASN A 33 -14.23 -8.74 2.62
C ASN A 33 -15.45 -8.57 3.56
N SER A 34 -15.46 -7.51 4.38
CA SER A 34 -16.51 -7.25 5.37
C SER A 34 -17.75 -6.57 4.81
N LYS A 35 -17.65 -5.97 3.61
CA LYS A 35 -18.75 -5.36 2.84
C LYS A 35 -19.55 -4.34 3.66
N PRO A 36 -18.91 -3.26 4.16
CA PRO A 36 -19.64 -2.19 4.84
C PRO A 36 -20.65 -1.55 3.87
N ASN A 37 -21.74 -1.01 4.41
CA ASN A 37 -22.77 -0.34 3.60
C ASN A 37 -22.21 0.85 2.80
N ILE A 38 -21.16 1.49 3.30
CA ILE A 38 -20.48 2.61 2.63
C ILE A 38 -19.00 2.63 3.05
N MET A 39 -18.12 2.96 2.11
CA MET A 39 -16.69 3.20 2.36
C MET A 39 -16.18 4.26 1.38
N TYR A 40 -15.38 5.20 1.89
CA TYR A 40 -14.64 6.16 1.07
C TYR A 40 -13.14 5.92 1.28
N THR A 41 -12.39 5.79 0.19
CA THR A 41 -10.93 5.61 0.21
C THR A 41 -10.30 6.42 -0.91
N HIS A 42 -8.98 6.60 -0.82
CA HIS A 42 -8.21 7.02 -1.98
C HIS A 42 -8.05 5.86 -2.97
N ASP A 43 -7.77 6.21 -4.22
CA ASP A 43 -7.41 5.29 -5.29
C ASP A 43 -5.89 4.97 -5.19
N PRO A 44 -5.44 3.73 -5.47
CA PRO A 44 -4.01 3.41 -5.43
C PRO A 44 -3.16 4.38 -6.26
N GLY A 45 -2.07 4.90 -5.67
CA GLY A 45 -1.22 5.92 -6.30
C GLY A 45 -1.71 7.37 -6.14
N HIS A 46 -2.91 7.59 -5.59
CA HIS A 46 -3.50 8.92 -5.36
C HIS A 46 -3.62 9.25 -3.86
N MET A 47 -2.51 9.27 -3.13
CA MET A 47 -2.51 9.52 -1.68
C MET A 47 -2.76 10.99 -1.32
N PHE A 48 -3.16 11.23 -0.07
CA PHE A 48 -3.28 12.58 0.49
C PHE A 48 -1.91 13.07 0.99
N VAL A 49 -1.35 14.06 0.31
CA VAL A 49 -0.09 14.72 0.71
C VAL A 49 -0.37 15.68 1.86
N THR A 50 0.37 15.53 2.95
CA THR A 50 0.23 16.35 4.16
C THR A 50 1.40 17.31 4.34
N ASP A 51 1.28 18.27 5.25
CA ASP A 51 2.37 19.15 5.68
C ASP A 51 3.28 18.52 6.75
N ILE A 52 2.96 17.30 7.22
CA ILE A 52 3.74 16.57 8.24
C ILE A 52 4.93 15.88 7.57
N GLN A 53 6.12 16.01 8.15
CA GLN A 53 7.32 15.34 7.66
C GLN A 53 7.34 13.86 8.11
N ASP A 54 7.93 12.99 7.30
CA ASP A 54 8.02 11.56 7.62
C ASP A 54 8.83 11.32 8.91
N GLU A 55 9.88 12.13 9.11
CA GLU A 55 10.74 12.12 10.29
C GLU A 55 9.97 12.41 11.59
N ASP A 56 8.88 13.19 11.51
CA ASP A 56 8.02 13.48 12.66
C ASP A 56 7.11 12.28 13.02
N MET A 57 6.93 11.35 12.08
CA MET A 57 6.06 10.18 12.20
C MET A 57 6.83 8.87 12.43
N ALA A 58 8.14 8.85 12.17
CA ALA A 58 9.00 7.70 12.43
C ALA A 58 9.05 7.43 13.94
N ALA A 59 8.27 6.43 14.38
CA ALA A 59 8.34 5.95 15.75
C ALA A 59 9.68 5.20 15.97
N PHE A 60 10.43 5.66 16.98
CA PHE A 60 11.68 5.06 17.45
C PHE A 60 11.55 3.58 17.81
#